data_AF-A0A344LH31-F1
#
_entry.id   AF-A0A344LH31-F1
#
_cell.length_a   1.000
_cell.length_b   1.000
_cell.length_c   1.000
_cell.angle_alpha   90.00
_cell.angle_beta   90.00
_cell.angle_gamma   90.00
#
_symmetry.space_group_name_H-M   'P 1'
#
loop_
_entity.id
_entity.type
_entity.pdbx_description
1 polymer ?
#
loop_
_entity_poly.entity_id
_entity_poly.type
_entity_poly.pdbx_seq_one_letter_code
_entity_poly.pdbx_strand_id
1 'polypeptide(L)'
;MDPRSMREWHRPLMLFAAAMAGTAVFAAAGLVLDDRVLLGAPIWLKPFKFAVSFLAYALTWAWMLSFQSRWPRLGWWTGTVIAAAGTIEMIAIVGQVVRGTRSHFNVGTEFDSLVFDLMGATISVLLVAHFLLGAVLLAGKYADRASATAIRLGMLLSGVGLALGVLMVLPTANQLATGITDTVGAHSVGVPDGGPGLPVTGWSTTGGDLRIPHFVGMHALQVLPLLLIALTAAARRVPVLGDGEVRRRLIWVAAGAYTGLLGLVTWQALRGQPLTDPDALTLGAFALLVLGTALATGKALVPQRVLEHQR
;
A
#
# COMPACT_ATOMS: atom_id res chain seq x y z
N MET A 1 -3.92 -3.02 -22.43
CA MET A 1 -3.17 -1.79 -22.07
C MET A 1 -1.92 -1.78 -22.92
N ASP A 2 -1.68 -0.74 -23.70
CA ASP A 2 -0.42 -0.61 -24.46
C ASP A 2 0.41 0.52 -23.83
N PRO A 3 1.29 0.20 -22.85
CA PRO A 3 2.12 1.19 -22.19
C PRO A 3 3.24 1.66 -23.13
N ARG A 4 3.69 2.90 -22.94
CA ARG A 4 4.95 3.36 -23.55
C ARG A 4 6.12 2.46 -23.13
N SER A 5 7.13 2.36 -23.99
CA SER A 5 8.38 1.63 -23.70
C SER A 5 8.94 2.06 -22.34
N MET A 6 9.53 1.13 -21.57
CA MET A 6 10.14 1.44 -20.26
C MET A 6 11.17 2.56 -20.34
N ARG A 7 11.82 2.75 -21.50
CA ARG A 7 12.77 3.86 -21.74
C ARG A 7 12.13 5.24 -21.72
N GLU A 8 10.81 5.32 -21.91
CA GLU A 8 10.01 6.54 -21.92
C GLU A 8 9.27 6.78 -20.59
N TRP A 9 9.46 5.90 -19.60
CA TRP A 9 8.87 6.06 -18.28
C TRP A 9 9.45 7.27 -17.55
N HIS A 10 8.72 7.74 -16.54
CA HIS A 10 9.01 8.97 -15.81
C HIS A 10 10.43 8.95 -15.20
N ARG A 11 11.38 9.64 -15.84
CA ARG A 11 12.82 9.56 -15.53
C ARG A 11 13.16 9.77 -14.05
N PRO A 12 12.67 10.81 -13.34
CA PRO A 12 12.94 10.97 -11.92
C PRO A 12 12.48 9.78 -11.05
N LEU A 13 11.33 9.18 -11.37
CA LEU A 13 10.83 8.01 -10.64
C LEU A 13 11.68 6.78 -10.93
N MET A 14 12.15 6.61 -12.17
CA MET A 14 13.05 5.52 -12.53
C MET A 14 14.43 5.65 -11.87
N LEU A 15 14.97 6.86 -11.75
CA LEU A 15 16.22 7.11 -11.01
C LEU A 15 16.04 6.83 -9.52
N PHE A 16 14.94 7.30 -8.93
CA PHE A 16 14.60 6.99 -7.55
C PHE A 16 14.42 5.48 -7.33
N ALA A 17 13.73 4.78 -8.24
CA ALA A 17 13.61 3.32 -8.21
C ALA A 17 14.99 2.62 -8.23
N ALA A 18 15.90 3.06 -9.12
CA ALA A 18 17.26 2.51 -9.17
C ALA A 18 18.03 2.76 -7.86
N ALA A 19 17.91 3.96 -7.28
CA ALA A 19 18.49 4.28 -5.97
C ALA A 19 17.92 3.37 -4.87
N MET A 20 16.61 3.14 -4.86
CA MET A 20 15.96 2.24 -3.89
C MET A 20 16.37 0.78 -4.06
N ALA A 21 16.59 0.31 -5.29
CA ALA A 21 17.15 -1.02 -5.52
C ALA A 21 18.57 -1.12 -4.92
N GLY A 22 19.42 -0.11 -5.13
CA GLY A 22 20.74 -0.04 -4.52
C GLY A 22 20.68 -0.02 -2.98
N THR A 23 19.80 0.81 -2.41
CA THR A 23 19.60 0.87 -0.95
C THR A 23 19.07 -0.43 -0.38
N ALA A 24 18.19 -1.15 -1.10
CA ALA A 24 17.70 -2.45 -0.66
C ALA A 24 18.84 -3.49 -0.61
N VAL A 25 19.71 -3.54 -1.62
CA VAL A 25 20.89 -4.40 -1.62
C VAL A 25 21.84 -4.04 -0.47
N PHE A 26 22.10 -2.75 -0.28
CA PHE A 26 22.95 -2.27 0.81
C PHE A 26 22.38 -2.63 2.19
N ALA A 27 21.10 -2.37 2.43
CA ALA A 27 20.43 -2.72 3.69
C ALA A 27 20.37 -4.24 3.90
N ALA A 28 20.24 -5.04 2.83
CA ALA A 28 20.30 -6.50 2.91
C ALA A 28 21.70 -6.99 3.32
N ALA A 29 22.77 -6.35 2.84
CA ALA A 29 24.11 -6.62 3.35
C ALA A 29 24.22 -6.22 4.83
N GLY A 30 23.67 -5.07 5.21
CA GLY A 30 23.60 -4.64 6.61
C GLY A 30 22.87 -5.62 7.54
N LEU A 31 21.84 -6.32 7.06
CA LEU A 31 21.15 -7.37 7.82
C LEU A 31 22.05 -8.56 8.19
N VAL A 32 23.15 -8.76 7.46
CA VAL A 32 24.10 -9.86 7.67
C VAL A 32 25.37 -9.37 8.37
N LEU A 33 25.77 -8.12 8.12
CA LEU A 33 27.07 -7.57 8.52
C LEU A 33 27.02 -6.68 9.77
N ASP A 34 25.85 -6.23 10.21
CA ASP A 34 25.68 -5.33 11.35
C ASP A 34 24.71 -5.93 12.38
N ASP A 35 25.26 -6.32 13.52
CA ASP A 35 24.55 -7.02 14.59
C ASP A 35 23.67 -6.09 15.46
N ARG A 36 23.63 -4.78 15.17
CA ARG A 36 22.83 -3.84 15.95
C ARG A 36 21.33 -4.15 15.82
N VAL A 37 20.66 -4.10 16.97
CA VAL A 37 19.21 -4.29 17.10
C VAL A 37 18.58 -2.99 17.56
N LEU A 38 17.46 -2.62 16.93
CA LEU A 38 16.64 -1.47 17.30
C LEU A 38 15.19 -1.92 17.42
N LEU A 39 14.58 -1.73 18.59
CA LEU A 39 13.21 -2.19 18.89
C LEU A 39 12.99 -3.68 18.63
N GLY A 40 13.95 -4.52 19.05
CA GLY A 40 13.83 -5.98 18.93
C GLY A 40 14.01 -6.54 17.51
N ALA A 41 14.38 -5.71 16.52
CA ALA A 41 14.66 -6.14 15.15
C ALA A 41 16.04 -5.67 14.67
N PRO A 42 16.68 -6.39 13.72
CA PRO A 42 17.92 -5.92 13.08
C PRO A 42 17.76 -4.51 12.52
N ILE A 43 18.72 -3.63 12.81
CA ILE A 43 18.53 -2.19 12.58
C ILE A 43 18.32 -1.82 11.10
N TRP A 44 18.91 -2.60 10.19
CA TRP A 44 18.77 -2.43 8.73
C TRP A 44 17.47 -2.97 8.15
N LEU A 45 16.67 -3.69 8.94
CA LEU A 45 15.41 -4.28 8.47
C LEU A 45 14.39 -3.23 8.03
N LYS A 46 14.35 -2.08 8.72
CA LYS A 46 13.47 -0.97 8.35
C LYS A 46 13.92 -0.30 7.03
N PRO A 47 15.19 0.14 6.86
CA PRO A 47 15.69 0.62 5.57
C PRO A 47 15.42 -0.35 4.42
N PHE A 48 15.64 -1.66 4.62
CA PHE A 48 15.36 -2.66 3.60
C PHE A 48 13.90 -2.66 3.15
N LYS A 49 12.96 -2.73 4.11
CA LYS A 49 11.52 -2.70 3.83
C LYS A 49 11.08 -1.42 3.12
N PHE A 50 11.54 -0.27 3.59
CA PHE A 50 11.19 1.02 2.98
C PHE A 50 11.77 1.14 1.57
N ALA A 51 13.01 0.69 1.34
CA ALA A 51 13.60 0.68 0.02
C ALA A 51 12.84 -0.22 -0.96
N VAL A 52 12.47 -1.45 -0.56
CA VAL A 52 11.66 -2.35 -1.40
C VAL A 52 10.27 -1.75 -1.67
N SER A 53 9.64 -1.15 -0.67
CA SER A 53 8.33 -0.50 -0.82
C SER A 53 8.40 0.71 -1.76
N PHE A 54 9.36 1.60 -1.58
CA PHE A 54 9.55 2.77 -2.45
C PHE A 54 9.95 2.38 -3.87
N LEU A 55 10.73 1.31 -4.06
CA LEU A 55 11.01 0.74 -5.38
C LEU A 55 9.71 0.32 -6.07
N ALA A 56 8.88 -0.48 -5.39
CA ALA A 56 7.60 -0.91 -5.94
C ALA A 56 6.66 0.28 -6.22
N TYR A 57 6.61 1.26 -5.31
CA TYR A 57 5.81 2.46 -5.43
C TYR A 57 6.24 3.33 -6.63
N ALA A 58 7.54 3.55 -6.79
CA ALA A 58 8.10 4.33 -7.88
C ALA A 58 7.84 3.68 -9.24
N LEU A 59 8.04 2.36 -9.34
CA LEU A 59 7.72 1.60 -10.56
C LEU A 59 6.22 1.62 -10.87
N THR A 60 5.37 1.49 -9.84
CA THR A 60 3.91 1.57 -10.01
C THR A 60 3.51 2.92 -10.59
N TRP A 61 4.02 4.02 -10.03
CA TRP A 61 3.71 5.36 -10.54
C TRP A 61 4.32 5.65 -11.90
N ALA A 62 5.56 5.23 -12.16
CA ALA A 62 6.19 5.36 -13.47
C ALA A 62 5.38 4.63 -14.55
N TRP A 63 4.90 3.42 -14.23
CA TRP A 63 4.02 2.65 -15.09
C TRP A 63 2.66 3.34 -15.28
N MET A 64 2.01 3.79 -14.22
CA MET A 64 0.72 4.48 -14.30
C MET A 64 0.78 5.77 -15.13
N LEU A 65 1.82 6.58 -14.94
CA LEU A 65 2.04 7.81 -15.70
C LEU A 65 2.30 7.55 -17.20
N SER A 66 2.69 6.32 -17.58
CA SER A 66 2.81 5.96 -19.00
C SER A 66 1.46 6.03 -19.73
N PHE A 67 0.35 5.77 -19.03
CA PHE A 67 -1.02 5.86 -19.54
C PHE A 67 -1.63 7.26 -19.50
N GLN A 68 -0.90 8.24 -18.96
CA GLN A 68 -1.39 9.58 -18.82
C GLN A 68 -1.61 10.24 -20.19
N SER A 69 -2.86 10.67 -20.43
CA SER A 69 -3.26 11.44 -21.62
C SER A 69 -3.69 12.87 -21.30
N ARG A 70 -3.94 13.19 -20.03
CA ARG A 70 -4.38 14.52 -19.58
C ARG A 70 -3.38 15.12 -18.59
N TRP A 71 -3.23 16.45 -18.64
CA TRP A 71 -2.40 17.24 -17.74
C TRP A 71 -0.94 16.76 -17.59
N PRO A 72 -0.22 16.50 -18.70
CA PRO A 72 1.12 15.88 -18.68
C PRO A 72 2.12 16.60 -17.76
N ARG A 73 2.07 17.94 -17.74
CA ARG A 73 2.93 18.74 -16.85
C ARG A 73 2.66 18.50 -15.38
N LEU A 74 1.39 18.43 -14.97
CA LEU A 74 1.01 18.16 -13.58
C LEU A 74 1.50 16.77 -13.17
N GLY A 75 1.21 15.74 -13.97
CA GLY A 75 1.67 14.37 -13.68
C GLY A 75 3.20 14.24 -13.59
N TRP A 76 3.93 14.92 -14.48
CA TRP A 76 5.40 14.93 -14.45
C TRP A 76 5.97 15.62 -13.19
N TRP A 77 5.46 16.81 -12.84
CA TRP A 77 5.92 17.50 -11.64
C TRP A 77 5.54 16.76 -10.36
N THR A 78 4.32 16.24 -10.28
CA THR A 78 3.88 15.44 -9.12
C THR A 78 4.71 14.15 -8.99
N GLY A 79 5.01 13.46 -10.08
CA GLY A 79 5.92 12.30 -10.05
C GLY A 79 7.34 12.67 -9.60
N THR A 80 7.83 13.86 -9.98
CA THR A 80 9.13 14.37 -9.53
C THR A 80 9.13 14.71 -8.05
N VAL A 81 8.05 15.33 -7.55
CA VAL A 81 7.85 15.60 -6.12
C VAL A 81 7.82 14.31 -5.30
N ILE A 82 7.16 13.26 -5.80
CA ILE A 82 7.18 11.93 -5.16
C ILE A 82 8.60 11.39 -5.02
N ALA A 83 9.39 11.46 -6.10
CA ALA A 83 10.79 11.00 -6.08
C ALA A 83 11.64 11.80 -5.07
N ALA A 84 11.47 13.13 -5.03
CA ALA A 84 12.18 13.99 -4.09
C ALA A 84 11.78 13.72 -2.63
N ALA A 85 10.48 13.68 -2.33
CA ALA A 85 9.97 13.41 -1.00
C ALA A 85 10.40 12.02 -0.50
N GLY A 86 10.30 10.98 -1.34
CA GLY A 86 10.77 9.64 -1.01
C GLY A 86 12.29 9.56 -0.78
N THR A 87 13.07 10.41 -1.45
CA THR A 87 14.52 10.52 -1.21
C THR A 87 14.81 11.13 0.16
N ILE A 88 14.10 12.22 0.53
CA ILE A 88 14.23 12.85 1.85
C ILE A 88 13.87 11.86 2.97
N GLU A 89 12.75 11.14 2.80
CA GLU A 89 12.32 10.06 3.70
C GLU A 89 13.43 9.02 3.92
N MET A 90 14.04 8.54 2.85
CA MET A 90 15.09 7.53 2.95
C MET A 90 16.37 8.06 3.58
N ILE A 91 16.73 9.33 3.35
CA ILE A 91 17.85 9.98 4.04
C ILE A 91 17.57 10.05 5.54
N ALA A 92 16.37 10.47 5.94
CA ALA A 92 15.97 10.53 7.34
C ALA A 92 15.99 9.13 8.01
N ILE A 93 15.41 8.12 7.35
CA ILE A 93 15.37 6.75 7.87
C ILE A 93 16.77 6.17 8.03
N VAL A 94 17.61 6.25 6.99
CA VAL A 94 18.97 5.69 7.02
C VAL A 94 19.84 6.47 8.01
N GLY A 95 19.74 7.81 8.04
CA GLY A 95 20.47 8.64 9.00
C GLY A 95 20.15 8.28 10.45
N GLN A 96 18.87 8.05 10.76
CA GLN A 96 18.45 7.63 12.10
C GLN A 96 18.93 6.21 12.46
N VAL A 97 18.94 5.30 11.49
CA VAL A 97 19.52 3.95 11.65
C VAL A 97 21.02 4.01 11.92
N VAL A 98 21.77 4.86 11.21
CA VAL A 98 23.21 5.04 11.47
C VAL A 98 23.44 5.54 12.90
N ARG A 99 22.60 6.47 13.38
CA ARG A 99 22.61 6.98 14.76
C ARG A 99 22.16 5.97 15.81
N GLY A 100 21.66 4.79 15.43
CA GLY A 100 21.18 3.80 16.38
C GLY A 100 19.83 4.14 17.04
N THR A 101 19.02 5.00 16.43
CA THR A 101 17.76 5.47 17.04
C THR A 101 16.58 5.43 16.05
N ARG A 102 15.37 5.66 16.58
CA ARG A 102 14.10 5.58 15.84
C ARG A 102 13.92 6.82 14.98
N SER A 103 13.35 6.63 13.78
CA SER A 103 13.00 7.75 12.89
C SER A 103 11.53 8.20 13.01
N HIS A 104 10.60 7.26 13.20
CA HIS A 104 9.17 7.54 13.31
C HIS A 104 8.81 7.57 14.79
N PHE A 105 7.91 8.49 15.16
CA PHE A 105 7.38 8.69 16.51
C PHE A 105 8.40 9.16 17.55
N ASN A 106 9.65 9.41 17.16
CA ASN A 106 10.74 9.73 18.08
C ASN A 106 10.72 11.21 18.44
N VAL A 107 10.40 11.51 19.69
CA VAL A 107 10.43 12.87 20.25
C VAL A 107 11.37 12.97 21.44
N GLY A 108 12.37 12.07 21.52
CA GLY A 108 13.30 11.98 22.64
C GLY A 108 14.31 13.12 22.74
N THR A 109 14.63 13.80 21.63
CA THR A 109 15.50 14.98 21.57
C THR A 109 14.96 16.01 20.59
N GLU A 110 15.38 17.27 20.69
CA GLU A 110 14.97 18.32 19.75
C GLU A 110 15.31 17.97 18.30
N PHE A 111 16.50 17.41 18.07
CA PHE A 111 16.91 16.95 16.74
C PHE A 111 16.04 15.78 16.24
N ASP A 112 15.68 14.83 17.10
CA ASP A 112 14.82 13.71 16.72
C ASP A 112 13.41 14.18 16.36
N SER A 113 12.85 15.12 17.12
CA SER A 113 11.57 15.77 16.82
C SER A 113 11.61 16.48 15.48
N LEU A 114 12.67 17.25 15.18
CA LEU A 114 12.84 17.91 13.87
C LEU A 114 12.89 16.91 12.70
N VAL A 115 13.60 15.78 12.87
CA VAL A 115 13.61 14.73 11.86
C VAL A 115 12.23 14.09 11.71
N PHE A 116 11.54 13.82 12.81
CA PHE A 116 10.20 13.24 12.77
C PHE A 116 9.17 14.19 12.14
N ASP A 117 9.24 15.49 12.42
CA ASP A 117 8.39 16.52 11.81
C ASP A 117 8.64 16.65 10.31
N LEU A 118 9.91 16.62 9.88
CA LEU A 118 10.28 16.60 8.47
C LEU A 118 9.68 15.37 7.76
N MET A 119 9.75 14.21 8.40
CA MET A 119 9.13 12.98 7.88
C MET A 119 7.61 13.14 7.78
N GLY A 120 6.94 13.64 8.83
CA GLY A 120 5.51 13.94 8.80
C GLY A 120 5.10 14.88 7.65
N ALA A 121 5.90 15.91 7.38
CA ALA A 121 5.69 16.83 6.26
C ALA A 121 5.86 16.12 4.91
N THR A 122 6.91 15.32 4.73
CA THR A 122 7.14 14.61 3.46
C THR A 122 6.13 13.49 3.21
N ILE A 123 5.66 12.78 4.23
CA ILE A 123 4.53 11.84 4.14
C ILE A 123 3.25 12.58 3.71
N SER A 124 2.99 13.77 4.26
CA SER A 124 1.84 14.59 3.86
C SER A 124 1.93 15.00 2.38
N VAL A 125 3.13 15.37 1.91
CA VAL A 125 3.39 15.64 0.49
C VAL A 125 3.15 14.40 -0.37
N LEU A 126 3.64 13.23 0.04
CA LEU A 126 3.41 11.96 -0.67
C LEU A 126 1.92 11.62 -0.75
N LEU A 127 1.17 11.83 0.32
CA LEU A 127 -0.28 11.61 0.37
C LEU A 127 -1.03 12.54 -0.59
N VAL A 128 -0.73 13.84 -0.57
CA VAL A 128 -1.33 14.80 -1.49
C VAL A 128 -0.95 14.46 -2.94
N ALA A 129 0.31 14.13 -3.20
CA ALA A 129 0.78 13.74 -4.52
C ALA A 129 0.08 12.47 -5.04
N HIS A 130 -0.16 11.48 -4.18
CA HIS A 130 -0.95 10.28 -4.50
C HIS A 130 -2.34 10.68 -5.01
N PHE A 131 -3.08 11.50 -4.24
CA PHE A 131 -4.41 11.96 -4.65
C PHE A 131 -4.40 12.83 -5.91
N LEU A 132 -3.40 13.70 -6.10
CA LEU A 132 -3.25 14.50 -7.31
C LEU A 132 -3.03 13.62 -8.54
N LEU A 133 -2.13 12.64 -8.47
CA LEU A 133 -1.94 11.68 -9.56
C LEU A 133 -3.19 10.81 -9.76
N GLY A 134 -3.89 10.45 -8.69
CA GLY A 134 -5.20 9.81 -8.79
C GLY A 134 -6.20 10.64 -9.58
N ALA A 135 -6.30 11.94 -9.32
CA ALA A 135 -7.18 12.84 -10.06
C ALA A 135 -6.79 12.94 -11.54
N VAL A 136 -5.49 13.03 -11.85
CA VAL A 136 -4.94 12.99 -13.21
C VAL A 136 -5.35 11.70 -13.93
N LEU A 137 -5.22 10.56 -13.27
CA LEU A 137 -5.60 9.26 -13.82
C LEU A 137 -7.12 9.12 -13.95
N LEU A 138 -7.90 9.58 -12.98
CA LEU A 138 -9.38 9.55 -13.05
C LEU A 138 -9.90 10.29 -14.29
N ALA A 139 -9.27 11.41 -14.63
CA ALA A 139 -9.54 12.22 -15.82
C ALA A 139 -8.97 11.63 -17.13
N GLY A 140 -8.13 10.60 -17.04
CA GLY A 140 -7.50 9.94 -18.17
C GLY A 140 -8.47 9.15 -19.06
N LYS A 141 -8.11 9.02 -20.33
CA LYS A 141 -8.77 8.09 -21.26
C LYS A 141 -8.05 6.75 -21.25
N TYR A 142 -8.81 5.66 -21.12
CA TYR A 142 -8.29 4.29 -21.08
C TYR A 142 -8.72 3.51 -22.32
N ALA A 143 -7.95 2.49 -22.68
CA ALA A 143 -8.21 1.64 -23.84
C ALA A 143 -9.57 0.92 -23.76
N ASP A 144 -9.99 0.52 -22.56
CA ASP A 144 -11.24 -0.20 -22.33
C ASP A 144 -11.82 0.09 -20.93
N ARG A 145 -13.11 -0.25 -20.75
CA ARG A 145 -13.84 0.02 -19.51
C ARG A 145 -13.30 -0.80 -18.33
N ALA A 146 -12.80 -2.01 -18.54
CA ALA A 146 -12.25 -2.82 -17.45
C ALA A 146 -10.94 -2.20 -16.92
N SER A 147 -10.08 -1.73 -17.82
CA SER A 147 -8.86 -0.97 -17.48
C SER A 147 -9.18 0.27 -16.65
N ALA A 148 -10.17 1.07 -17.08
CA ALA A 148 -10.62 2.23 -16.33
C ALA A 148 -11.13 1.82 -14.94
N THR A 149 -11.96 0.79 -14.84
CA THR A 149 -12.49 0.32 -13.55
C THR A 149 -11.39 -0.15 -12.61
N ALA A 150 -10.42 -0.94 -13.07
CA ALA A 150 -9.34 -1.47 -12.24
C ALA A 150 -8.46 -0.36 -11.64
N ILE A 151 -8.08 0.62 -12.45
CA ILE A 151 -7.24 1.75 -12.00
C ILE A 151 -8.02 2.64 -11.03
N ARG A 152 -9.28 2.98 -11.36
CA ARG A 152 -10.08 3.88 -10.52
C ARG A 152 -10.41 3.28 -9.15
N LEU A 153 -10.80 2.00 -9.11
CA LEU A 153 -11.08 1.32 -7.84
C LEU A 153 -9.79 1.07 -7.04
N GLY A 154 -8.69 0.72 -7.71
CA GLY A 154 -7.39 0.57 -7.06
C GLY A 154 -6.90 1.89 -6.45
N MET A 155 -7.10 3.00 -7.15
CA MET A 155 -6.79 4.35 -6.66
C MET A 155 -7.64 4.73 -5.44
N LEU A 156 -8.95 4.48 -5.51
CA LEU A 156 -9.86 4.78 -4.39
C LEU A 156 -9.50 3.97 -3.15
N LEU A 157 -9.34 2.65 -3.28
CA LEU A 157 -9.02 1.78 -2.15
C LEU A 157 -7.62 2.02 -1.58
N SER A 158 -6.64 2.33 -2.43
CA SER A 158 -5.31 2.74 -1.95
C SER A 158 -5.35 4.05 -1.19
N GLY A 159 -6.16 5.01 -1.62
CA GLY A 159 -6.42 6.24 -0.87
C GLY A 159 -7.00 5.97 0.53
N VAL A 160 -7.97 5.05 0.64
CA VAL A 160 -8.52 4.62 1.94
C VAL A 160 -7.43 3.97 2.79
N GLY A 161 -6.65 3.05 2.23
CA GLY A 161 -5.52 2.42 2.95
C GLY A 161 -4.51 3.43 3.49
N LEU A 162 -4.13 4.41 2.68
CA LEU A 162 -3.23 5.48 3.09
C LEU A 162 -3.84 6.33 4.21
N ALA A 163 -5.13 6.67 4.13
CA ALA A 163 -5.83 7.44 5.16
C ALA A 163 -5.88 6.71 6.51
N LEU A 164 -5.93 5.37 6.53
CA LEU A 164 -5.82 4.58 7.77
C LEU A 164 -4.48 4.77 8.49
N GLY A 165 -3.45 5.26 7.80
CA GLY A 165 -2.17 5.65 8.41
C GLY A 165 -2.32 6.73 9.50
N VAL A 166 -3.35 7.57 9.40
CA VAL A 166 -3.65 8.60 10.41
C VAL A 166 -3.90 7.97 11.78
N LEU A 167 -4.48 6.77 11.83
CA LEU A 167 -4.75 6.09 13.10
C LEU A 167 -3.47 5.75 13.88
N MET A 168 -2.32 5.65 13.20
CA MET A 168 -1.04 5.29 13.84
C MET A 168 -0.28 6.49 14.42
N VAL A 169 -0.55 7.70 13.93
CA VAL A 169 0.15 8.93 14.36
C VAL A 169 -0.59 9.70 15.46
N LEU A 170 -1.86 9.37 15.70
CA LEU A 170 -2.64 9.96 16.79
C LEU A 170 -2.18 9.38 18.14
N PRO A 171 -2.06 10.21 19.20
CA PRO A 171 -1.79 9.70 20.54
C PRO A 171 -2.82 8.65 20.97
N THR A 172 -2.34 7.56 21.55
CA THR A 172 -3.19 6.53 22.16
C THR A 172 -3.90 7.07 23.40
N ALA A 173 -5.01 6.43 23.79
CA ALA A 173 -5.72 6.78 25.03
C ALA A 173 -4.80 6.74 26.27
N ASN A 174 -3.86 5.79 26.30
CA ASN A 174 -2.88 5.71 27.39
C ASN A 174 -1.93 6.91 27.37
N GLN A 175 -1.36 7.28 26.21
CA GLN A 175 -0.49 8.46 26.08
C GLN A 175 -1.20 9.76 26.45
N LEU A 176 -2.50 9.89 26.15
CA LEU A 176 -3.29 11.04 26.56
C LEU A 176 -3.54 11.08 28.08
N ALA A 177 -3.64 9.92 28.73
CA ALA A 177 -3.86 9.81 30.17
C ALA A 177 -2.58 9.95 30.99
N THR A 178 -1.45 9.39 30.52
CA THR A 178 -0.17 9.36 31.25
C THR A 178 0.82 10.44 30.81
N GLY A 179 0.52 11.16 29.72
CA GLY A 179 1.43 12.07 29.05
C GLY A 179 2.28 11.37 27.99
N ILE A 180 2.70 12.16 26.98
CA ILE A 180 3.64 11.74 25.95
C ILE A 180 5.05 11.98 26.49
N THR A 181 5.86 10.93 26.51
CA THR A 181 7.28 11.01 26.89
C THR A 181 8.13 11.15 25.64
N ASP A 182 8.60 10.04 25.10
CA ASP A 182 9.59 9.91 24.04
C ASP A 182 9.01 9.28 22.76
N THR A 183 7.75 8.84 22.81
CA THR A 183 7.02 8.25 21.67
C THR A 183 5.58 8.76 21.61
N VAL A 184 5.15 9.23 20.44
CA VAL A 184 3.78 9.67 20.16
C VAL A 184 3.11 8.74 19.15
N GLY A 185 1.86 8.35 19.41
CA GLY A 185 1.14 7.37 18.58
C GLY A 185 1.60 5.93 18.81
N ALA A 186 0.98 5.01 18.08
CA ALA A 186 1.28 3.58 18.12
C ALA A 186 0.66 2.88 16.90
N HIS A 187 1.21 1.74 16.49
CA HIS A 187 0.59 0.90 15.48
C HIS A 187 -0.05 -0.38 16.04
N SER A 188 0.39 -0.85 17.21
CA SER A 188 -0.18 -2.00 17.89
C SER A 188 -1.40 -1.58 18.71
N VAL A 189 -2.40 -2.44 18.76
CA VAL A 189 -3.67 -2.21 19.46
C VAL A 189 -3.85 -3.26 20.54
N GLY A 190 -4.15 -2.82 21.76
CA GLY A 190 -4.30 -3.69 22.93
C GLY A 190 -2.98 -4.14 23.57
N VAL A 191 -1.83 -3.85 22.94
CA VAL A 191 -0.49 -4.17 23.44
C VAL A 191 0.51 -3.04 23.12
N PRO A 192 1.62 -2.89 23.86
CA PRO A 192 2.67 -1.93 23.54
C PRO A 192 3.39 -2.23 22.21
N ASP A 193 3.86 -1.19 21.52
CA ASP A 193 4.76 -1.34 20.36
C ASP A 193 6.13 -1.89 20.78
N GLY A 194 6.79 -2.62 19.86
CA GLY A 194 8.09 -3.24 20.10
C GLY A 194 8.05 -4.63 20.75
N GLY A 195 6.85 -5.18 20.98
CA GLY A 195 6.66 -6.57 21.41
C GLY A 195 6.92 -7.61 20.30
N PRO A 196 6.64 -8.91 20.56
CA PRO A 196 6.79 -9.96 19.57
C PRO A 196 6.01 -9.70 18.29
N GLY A 197 6.65 -9.94 17.15
CA GLY A 197 6.04 -9.71 15.84
C GLY A 197 6.48 -10.72 14.79
N LEU A 198 5.73 -10.78 13.69
CA LEU A 198 6.00 -11.65 12.56
C LEU A 198 7.37 -11.35 11.95
N PRO A 199 8.10 -12.38 11.47
CA PRO A 199 9.32 -12.19 10.72
C PRO A 199 9.09 -11.26 9.53
N VAL A 200 10.09 -10.43 9.24
CA VAL A 200 10.08 -9.46 8.14
C VAL A 200 9.07 -8.34 8.31
N THR A 201 7.76 -8.55 8.50
CA THR A 201 6.80 -7.44 8.61
C THR A 201 6.89 -6.73 9.96
N GLY A 202 7.15 -7.51 11.02
CA GLY A 202 7.12 -7.05 12.41
C GLY A 202 5.72 -6.86 12.96
N TRP A 203 4.66 -7.32 12.25
CA TRP A 203 3.27 -7.20 12.71
C TRP A 203 3.06 -7.94 14.02
N SER A 204 2.36 -7.33 14.97
CA SER A 204 2.14 -7.90 16.31
C SER A 204 1.53 -9.31 16.23
N THR A 205 2.09 -10.24 16.98
CA THR A 205 1.55 -11.59 17.17
C THR A 205 0.81 -11.75 18.49
N THR A 206 0.70 -10.68 19.27
CA THR A 206 0.11 -10.69 20.62
C THR A 206 -1.05 -9.72 20.77
N GLY A 207 -1.25 -8.83 19.80
CA GLY A 207 -2.37 -7.90 19.74
C GLY A 207 -2.67 -7.46 18.30
N GLY A 208 -3.58 -6.52 18.13
CA GLY A 208 -3.94 -5.98 16.82
C GLY A 208 -2.84 -5.11 16.23
N ASP A 209 -2.84 -4.92 14.91
CA ASP A 209 -1.81 -4.11 14.24
C ASP A 209 -2.37 -3.31 13.06
N LEU A 210 -2.38 -1.99 13.16
CA LEU A 210 -2.90 -1.05 12.16
C LEU A 210 -2.05 -0.98 10.89
N ARG A 211 -0.82 -1.51 10.91
CA ARG A 211 -0.01 -1.62 9.68
C ARG A 211 -0.60 -2.61 8.70
N ILE A 212 -1.34 -3.61 9.16
CA ILE A 212 -1.98 -4.62 8.31
C ILE A 212 -3.04 -3.97 7.40
N PRO A 213 -4.09 -3.31 7.91
CA PRO A 213 -5.08 -2.66 7.06
C PRO A 213 -4.47 -1.54 6.21
N HIS A 214 -3.50 -0.80 6.73
CA HIS A 214 -2.77 0.20 5.95
C HIS A 214 -2.05 -0.43 4.73
N PHE A 215 -1.30 -1.50 4.96
CA PHE A 215 -0.60 -2.27 3.92
C PHE A 215 -1.57 -2.86 2.90
N VAL A 216 -2.62 -3.56 3.36
CA VAL A 216 -3.64 -4.13 2.48
C VAL A 216 -4.26 -3.03 1.64
N GLY A 217 -4.72 -1.94 2.26
CA GLY A 217 -5.37 -0.85 1.52
C GLY A 217 -4.44 -0.22 0.49
N MET A 218 -3.23 0.21 0.86
CA MET A 218 -2.30 0.89 -0.05
C MET A 218 -1.95 0.05 -1.29
N HIS A 219 -1.95 -1.27 -1.17
CA HIS A 219 -1.62 -2.18 -2.27
C HIS A 219 -2.74 -2.41 -3.28
N ALA A 220 -3.94 -1.86 -3.07
CA ALA A 220 -5.06 -2.03 -4.00
C ALA A 220 -4.76 -1.50 -5.41
N LEU A 221 -3.95 -0.42 -5.52
CA LEU A 221 -3.55 0.17 -6.80
C LEU A 221 -2.61 -0.74 -7.60
N GLN A 222 -1.87 -1.64 -6.95
CA GLN A 222 -1.10 -2.68 -7.62
C GLN A 222 -1.98 -3.90 -7.93
N VAL A 223 -2.75 -4.38 -6.94
CA VAL A 223 -3.47 -5.66 -7.04
C VAL A 223 -4.53 -5.64 -8.14
N LEU A 224 -5.39 -4.61 -8.21
CA LEU A 224 -6.50 -4.60 -9.17
C LEU A 224 -6.05 -4.49 -10.64
N PRO A 225 -5.09 -3.61 -11.00
CA PRO A 225 -4.54 -3.59 -12.35
C PRO A 225 -3.78 -4.88 -12.72
N LEU A 226 -3.00 -5.46 -11.79
CA LEU A 226 -2.30 -6.73 -12.04
C LEU A 226 -3.29 -7.89 -12.24
N LEU A 227 -4.39 -7.93 -11.48
CA LEU A 227 -5.46 -8.89 -11.70
C LEU A 227 -6.07 -8.74 -13.10
N LEU A 228 -6.33 -7.51 -13.55
CA LEU A 228 -6.85 -7.30 -14.91
C LEU A 228 -5.85 -7.78 -15.98
N ILE A 229 -4.56 -7.54 -15.80
CA ILE A 229 -3.52 -8.05 -16.70
C ILE A 229 -3.56 -9.59 -16.73
N ALA A 230 -3.65 -10.23 -15.58
CA ALA A 230 -3.75 -11.69 -15.48
C ALA A 230 -5.01 -12.22 -16.18
N LEU A 231 -6.17 -11.60 -15.98
CA LEU A 231 -7.43 -11.95 -16.65
C LEU A 231 -7.33 -11.78 -18.17
N THR A 232 -6.67 -10.71 -18.62
CA THR A 232 -6.44 -10.43 -20.05
C THR A 232 -5.50 -11.45 -20.68
N ALA A 233 -4.44 -11.86 -19.97
CA ALA A 233 -3.56 -12.92 -20.42
C ALA A 233 -4.28 -14.29 -20.47
N ALA A 234 -5.09 -14.59 -19.46
CA ALA A 234 -5.88 -15.81 -19.38
C ALA A 234 -6.96 -15.92 -20.46
N ALA A 235 -7.45 -14.80 -21.00
CA ALA A 235 -8.39 -14.76 -22.12
C ALA A 235 -7.90 -15.48 -23.38
N ARG A 236 -6.59 -15.71 -23.52
CA ARG A 236 -6.02 -16.53 -24.61
C ARG A 236 -6.36 -18.01 -24.50
N ARG A 237 -6.67 -18.50 -23.29
CA ARG A 237 -6.96 -19.91 -23.00
C ARG A 237 -8.39 -20.14 -22.49
N VAL A 238 -9.01 -19.12 -21.90
CA VAL A 238 -10.32 -19.20 -21.28
C VAL A 238 -11.29 -18.31 -22.08
N PRO A 239 -12.11 -18.87 -22.99
CA PRO A 239 -12.90 -18.08 -23.94
C PRO A 239 -13.84 -17.06 -23.31
N VAL A 240 -14.43 -17.37 -22.14
CA VAL A 240 -15.34 -16.46 -21.43
C VAL A 240 -14.64 -15.17 -20.97
N LEU A 241 -13.33 -15.23 -20.71
CA LEU A 241 -12.54 -14.06 -20.36
C LEU A 241 -12.19 -13.19 -21.57
N GLY A 242 -12.51 -13.62 -22.80
CA GLY A 242 -12.40 -12.80 -24.01
C GLY A 242 -13.34 -11.59 -23.99
N ASP A 243 -14.48 -11.70 -23.31
CA ASP A 243 -15.44 -10.61 -23.15
C ASP A 243 -14.92 -9.55 -22.15
N GLY A 244 -14.79 -8.32 -22.63
CA GLY A 244 -14.36 -7.18 -21.81
C GLY A 244 -15.32 -6.84 -20.68
N GLU A 245 -16.61 -7.12 -20.84
CA GLU A 245 -17.62 -6.89 -19.80
C GLU A 245 -17.51 -7.94 -18.68
N VAL A 246 -17.23 -9.21 -19.01
CA VAL A 246 -16.91 -10.25 -18.00
C VAL A 246 -15.69 -9.83 -17.19
N ARG A 247 -14.60 -9.40 -17.85
CA ARG A 247 -13.40 -8.90 -17.15
C ARG A 247 -13.74 -7.72 -16.24
N ARG A 248 -14.55 -6.76 -16.72
CA ARG A 248 -14.98 -5.60 -15.91
C ARG A 248 -15.77 -6.03 -14.67
N ARG A 249 -16.69 -6.99 -14.80
CA ARG A 249 -17.46 -7.54 -13.65
C ARG A 249 -16.55 -8.23 -12.66
N LEU A 250 -15.59 -9.03 -13.11
CA LEU A 250 -14.62 -9.67 -12.23
C LEU A 250 -13.79 -8.65 -11.46
N ILE A 251 -13.42 -7.52 -12.07
CA ILE A 251 -12.75 -6.43 -11.36
C ILE A 251 -13.66 -5.79 -10.30
N TRP A 252 -14.96 -5.61 -10.57
CA TRP A 252 -15.91 -5.16 -9.55
C TRP A 252 -16.03 -6.14 -8.38
N VAL A 253 -16.13 -7.44 -8.68
CA VAL A 253 -16.15 -8.49 -7.65
C VAL A 253 -14.86 -8.45 -6.82
N ALA A 254 -13.70 -8.37 -7.48
CA ALA A 254 -12.42 -8.29 -6.81
C ALA A 254 -12.30 -7.03 -5.94
N ALA A 255 -12.74 -5.87 -6.41
CA ALA A 255 -12.73 -4.63 -5.62
C ALA A 255 -13.67 -4.72 -4.41
N GLY A 256 -14.85 -5.33 -4.57
CA GLY A 256 -15.78 -5.60 -3.46
C GLY A 256 -15.16 -6.53 -2.42
N ALA A 257 -14.55 -7.64 -2.85
CA ALA A 257 -13.83 -8.56 -1.99
C ALA A 257 -12.66 -7.87 -1.26
N TYR A 258 -11.90 -7.03 -1.97
CA TYR A 258 -10.78 -6.27 -1.41
C TYR A 258 -11.25 -5.24 -0.37
N THR A 259 -12.39 -4.61 -0.61
CA THR A 259 -13.02 -3.68 0.34
C THR A 259 -13.47 -4.43 1.60
N GLY A 260 -14.10 -5.60 1.43
CA GLY A 260 -14.48 -6.47 2.55
C GLY A 260 -13.26 -6.95 3.34
N LEU A 261 -12.17 -7.34 2.65
CA LEU A 261 -10.92 -7.74 3.29
C LEU A 261 -10.30 -6.58 4.07
N LEU A 262 -10.22 -5.40 3.47
CA LEU A 262 -9.71 -4.18 4.12
C LEU A 262 -10.51 -3.86 5.38
N GLY A 263 -11.85 -3.87 5.29
CA GLY A 263 -12.73 -3.67 6.43
C GLY A 263 -12.53 -4.72 7.52
N LEU A 264 -12.44 -6.00 7.14
CA LEU A 264 -12.23 -7.13 8.04
C LEU A 264 -10.92 -6.99 8.82
N VAL A 265 -9.79 -6.77 8.13
CA VAL A 265 -8.48 -6.66 8.81
C VAL A 265 -8.36 -5.35 9.60
N THR A 266 -9.08 -4.29 9.21
CA THR A 266 -9.18 -3.06 10.02
C THR A 266 -9.94 -3.34 11.31
N TRP A 267 -11.10 -3.99 11.21
CA TRP A 267 -11.92 -4.34 12.35
C TRP A 267 -11.23 -5.33 13.29
N GLN A 268 -10.52 -6.34 12.75
CA GLN A 268 -9.68 -7.26 13.51
C GLN A 268 -8.58 -6.52 14.29
N ALA A 269 -7.84 -5.63 13.62
CA ALA A 269 -6.78 -4.85 14.26
C ALA A 269 -7.33 -3.95 15.38
N LEU A 270 -8.44 -3.25 15.15
CA LEU A 270 -9.07 -2.39 16.16
C LEU A 270 -9.63 -3.15 17.36
N ARG A 271 -9.94 -4.44 17.21
CA ARG A 271 -10.31 -5.33 18.31
C ARG A 271 -9.12 -5.81 19.14
N GLY A 272 -7.89 -5.40 18.80
CA GLY A 272 -6.69 -5.86 19.49
C GLY A 272 -6.36 -7.33 19.22
N GLN A 273 -6.87 -7.90 18.13
CA GLN A 273 -6.64 -9.30 17.80
C GLN A 273 -5.46 -9.46 16.84
N PRO A 274 -4.47 -10.32 17.14
CA PRO A 274 -3.38 -10.60 16.22
C PRO A 274 -3.86 -11.33 14.96
N LEU A 275 -3.16 -11.09 13.84
CA LEU A 275 -3.48 -11.73 12.56
C LEU A 275 -3.36 -13.26 12.63
N THR A 276 -2.42 -13.74 13.45
CA THR A 276 -2.06 -15.15 13.59
C THR A 276 -2.99 -15.96 14.47
N ASP A 277 -3.87 -15.30 15.25
CA ASP A 277 -4.81 -15.96 16.14
C ASP A 277 -6.22 -15.33 16.03
N PRO A 278 -6.89 -15.50 14.87
CA PRO A 278 -8.25 -15.00 14.67
C PRO A 278 -9.26 -15.85 15.43
N ASP A 279 -10.28 -15.19 15.98
CA ASP A 279 -11.36 -15.84 16.72
C ASP A 279 -12.44 -16.34 15.77
N ALA A 280 -13.39 -17.11 16.32
CA ALA A 280 -14.48 -17.68 15.55
C ALA A 280 -15.30 -16.62 14.79
N LEU A 281 -15.45 -15.41 15.35
CA LEU A 281 -16.18 -14.32 14.70
C LEU A 281 -15.41 -13.77 13.50
N THR A 282 -14.10 -13.51 13.63
CA THR A 282 -13.24 -13.08 12.52
C THR A 282 -13.15 -14.14 11.42
N LEU A 283 -13.01 -15.42 11.80
CA LEU A 283 -13.01 -16.54 10.85
C LEU A 283 -14.37 -16.69 10.14
N GLY A 284 -15.48 -16.53 10.86
CA GLY A 284 -16.83 -16.55 10.28
C GLY A 284 -17.04 -15.42 9.27
N ALA A 285 -16.63 -14.20 9.62
CA ALA A 285 -16.69 -13.05 8.70
C ALA A 285 -15.81 -13.26 7.46
N PHE A 286 -14.61 -13.82 7.62
CA PHE A 286 -13.73 -14.19 6.50
C PHE A 286 -14.38 -15.25 5.60
N ALA A 287 -14.96 -16.30 6.17
CA ALA A 287 -15.64 -17.35 5.42
C ALA A 287 -16.83 -16.81 4.61
N LEU A 288 -17.64 -15.93 5.20
CA LEU A 288 -18.74 -15.25 4.51
C LEU A 288 -18.23 -14.39 3.35
N LEU A 289 -17.13 -13.65 3.55
CA LEU A 289 -16.49 -12.86 2.49
C LEU A 289 -16.03 -13.75 1.33
N VAL A 290 -15.37 -14.87 1.62
CA VAL A 290 -14.90 -15.82 0.61
C VAL A 290 -16.07 -16.44 -0.17
N LEU A 291 -17.11 -16.91 0.54
CA LEU A 291 -18.31 -17.49 -0.09
C LEU A 291 -19.04 -16.46 -0.97
N GLY A 292 -19.24 -15.25 -0.47
CA GLY A 292 -19.84 -14.16 -1.23
C GLY A 292 -19.04 -13.82 -2.49
N THR A 293 -17.72 -13.78 -2.37
CA THR A 293 -16.80 -13.55 -3.50
C THR A 293 -16.90 -14.67 -4.54
N ALA A 294 -16.91 -15.94 -4.12
CA ALA A 294 -17.02 -17.08 -5.03
C ALA A 294 -18.35 -17.08 -5.79
N LEU A 295 -19.47 -16.83 -5.09
CA LEU A 295 -20.80 -16.72 -5.71
C LEU A 295 -20.88 -15.55 -6.70
N ALA A 296 -20.32 -14.39 -6.34
CA ALA A 296 -20.28 -13.21 -7.21
C ALA A 296 -19.41 -13.44 -8.45
N THR A 297 -18.26 -14.11 -8.31
CA THR A 297 -17.41 -14.52 -9.43
C THR A 297 -18.15 -15.47 -10.36
N GLY A 298 -18.85 -16.49 -9.83
CA GLY A 298 -19.67 -17.40 -10.62
C GLY A 298 -20.71 -16.67 -11.46
N LYS A 299 -21.42 -15.70 -10.85
CA LYS A 299 -22.39 -14.84 -11.56
C LYS A 299 -21.72 -13.94 -12.61
N ALA A 300 -20.55 -13.39 -12.32
CA ALA A 300 -19.81 -12.51 -13.23
C ALA A 300 -19.36 -13.22 -14.51
N LEU A 301 -19.13 -14.54 -14.45
CA LEU A 301 -18.73 -15.38 -15.59
C LEU A 301 -19.87 -15.77 -16.52
N VAL A 302 -21.14 -15.57 -16.14
CA VAL A 302 -22.28 -15.95 -17.01
C VAL A 302 -22.39 -14.96 -18.19
N PRO A 303 -22.27 -15.42 -19.45
CA PRO A 303 -22.42 -14.56 -20.62
C PRO A 303 -23.84 -13.99 -20.70
N GLN A 304 -23.98 -12.68 -20.90
CA GLN A 304 -25.31 -12.05 -20.95
C GLN A 304 -26.08 -12.25 -22.27
N ARG A 305 -25.54 -13.01 -23.23
CA ARG A 305 -26.19 -13.29 -24.53
C ARG A 305 -27.49 -14.12 -24.45
N VAL A 306 -27.91 -14.55 -23.26
CA VAL A 306 -29.08 -15.43 -23.07
C VAL A 306 -30.32 -14.68 -22.55
N LEU A 307 -30.20 -13.45 -22.06
CA LEU A 307 -31.33 -12.75 -21.40
C LEU A 307 -32.19 -11.88 -22.33
N GLU A 308 -31.77 -11.64 -23.57
CA GLU A 308 -32.54 -10.85 -24.55
C GLU A 308 -33.45 -11.69 -25.47
N HIS A 309 -33.33 -13.02 -25.46
CA HIS A 309 -34.24 -13.92 -26.20
C HIS A 309 -35.41 -14.47 -25.35
N GLN A 310 -35.56 -13.98 -24.12
CA GLN A 310 -36.67 -14.33 -23.22
C GLN A 310 -37.47 -13.10 -22.75
N ARG A 311 -37.39 -11.99 -23.47
CA ARG A 311 -38.32 -10.84 -23.31
C ARG A 311 -38.99 -10.51 -24.63
#